data_AF-A0A496MSP1-F1
#
_entry.id   AF-A0A496MSP1-F1
#
_cell.length_a   1.000
_cell.length_b   1.000
_cell.length_c   1.000
_cell.angle_alpha   90.00
_cell.angle_beta   90.00
_cell.angle_gamma   90.00
#
_symmetry.space_group_name_H-M   'P 1'
#
loop_
_entity.id
_entity.type
_entity.pdbx_description
1 polymer ?
#
loop_
_entity_poly.entity_id
_entity_poly.type
_entity_poly.pdbx_seq_one_letter_code
_entity_poly.pdbx_strand_id
1 'polypeptide(L)'
;MSTHLTGLTSAEAADRLERFGPNQLRAQKTEPQWRKFLRQFQDPLVYLLFIAMGISLGAWIVEGATGAPIDVIVIAIIVIANAILGYTQEAKAADAVAALAKMTAANSTVMRDGKQQTIPSHNLVPGDVLLLAEGDAVGADATLIEATDLYIQEAALTGESEAVHKTPEPVADDAPLGERTNTVFKGTAVVRGVGVAEVQHTGMDTQMGSIATMLADTEQDQTPLNKEITEVSKMLGLLVVGIAIVVMAALILINGARTPEDMVQILILGVSLAVAAVPEGLPAILSLVLAIGVQKLAKHNAVMKNLPSVETLGSASVICSDKTGTLTKNEMTLQQVVTASGTTLLGGTGYDPTGTVTDTTSDVARDEACQAVMAGAVANNAQLDRAEDGTWEIVGDPTEAAFLVALPKFGADVAENTPGRDERVSENPFSSERKMMSVTTADRLYAKGAPDILLELCTTELRGEAAEPLTDERRASIQETITGLSAQGFRTLGVARRDGNDPAEENLTFLGVAGIMDPPRSEARDAIAEAHRAGIRTIMITG
;
A
#
# COMPACT_ATOMS: atom_id res chain seq x y z
N MET A 1 28.75 -11.15 28.05
CA MET A 1 28.34 -10.69 26.70
C MET A 1 27.97 -11.89 25.79
N SER A 2 27.38 -12.98 26.29
CA SER A 2 27.07 -14.19 25.48
C SER A 2 25.66 -14.77 25.71
N THR A 3 24.74 -14.01 26.30
CA THR A 3 23.37 -14.47 26.60
C THR A 3 22.35 -14.14 25.50
N HIS A 4 22.66 -13.23 24.55
CA HIS A 4 21.68 -12.82 23.54
C HIS A 4 21.45 -13.87 22.43
N LEU A 5 22.40 -14.76 22.16
CA LEU A 5 22.28 -15.74 21.06
C LEU A 5 21.51 -17.02 21.41
N THR A 6 21.17 -17.27 22.68
CA THR A 6 20.37 -18.46 23.06
C THR A 6 18.87 -18.23 22.94
N GLY A 7 18.43 -16.98 22.80
CA GLY A 7 17.02 -16.60 22.78
C GLY A 7 16.26 -16.93 24.07
N LEU A 8 14.94 -16.80 24.04
CA LEU A 8 14.05 -17.10 25.17
C LEU A 8 13.85 -18.59 25.36
N THR A 9 13.58 -19.02 26.59
CA THR A 9 13.04 -20.37 26.80
C THR A 9 11.58 -20.46 26.38
N SER A 10 11.11 -21.65 25.99
CA SER A 10 9.70 -21.86 25.65
C SER A 10 8.74 -21.47 26.80
N ALA A 11 9.18 -21.64 28.05
CA ALA A 11 8.39 -21.27 29.24
C ALA A 11 8.29 -19.74 29.41
N GLU A 12 9.39 -19.01 29.24
CA GLU A 12 9.38 -17.54 29.28
C GLU A 12 8.58 -16.94 28.13
N ALA A 13 8.69 -17.52 26.93
CA ALA A 13 7.91 -17.09 25.79
C ALA A 13 6.39 -17.25 26.03
N ALA A 14 5.97 -18.35 26.68
CA ALA A 14 4.57 -18.56 27.05
C ALA A 14 4.09 -17.56 28.11
N ASP A 15 4.88 -17.30 29.15
CA ASP A 15 4.56 -16.31 30.19
C ASP A 15 4.44 -14.89 29.60
N ARG A 16 5.35 -14.52 28.70
CA ARG A 16 5.29 -13.24 27.98
C ARG A 16 4.10 -13.17 27.05
N LEU A 17 3.70 -14.26 26.40
CA LEU A 17 2.53 -14.29 25.53
C LEU A 17 1.24 -14.06 26.33
N GLU A 18 1.14 -14.58 27.55
CA GLU A 18 0.03 -14.29 28.46
C GLU A 18 0.04 -12.83 28.92
N ARG A 19 1.22 -12.26 29.17
CA ARG A 19 1.36 -10.88 29.67
C ARG A 19 1.16 -9.80 28.61
N PHE A 20 1.76 -9.95 27.43
CA PHE A 20 1.74 -8.97 26.35
C PHE A 20 0.65 -9.25 25.32
N GLY A 21 0.09 -10.46 25.30
CA GLY A 21 -0.88 -10.90 24.30
C GLY A 21 -0.23 -11.30 22.97
N PRO A 22 -1.02 -11.80 22.02
CA PRO A 22 -0.52 -12.23 20.72
C PRO A 22 -0.06 -11.05 19.86
N ASN A 23 0.97 -11.28 19.02
CA ASN A 23 1.46 -10.34 18.02
C ASN A 23 0.49 -10.23 16.82
N GLN A 24 -0.69 -9.68 17.08
CA GLN A 24 -1.73 -9.44 16.09
C GLN A 24 -2.24 -8.01 16.22
N LEU A 25 -2.53 -7.41 15.06
CA LEU A 25 -3.28 -6.17 15.02
C LEU A 25 -4.71 -6.45 15.50
N ARG A 26 -5.27 -5.58 16.33
CA ARG A 26 -6.65 -5.75 16.80
C ARG A 26 -7.58 -5.69 15.60
N ALA A 27 -8.26 -6.81 15.32
CA ALA A 27 -9.40 -6.78 14.43
C ALA A 27 -10.46 -5.84 15.02
N GLN A 28 -11.10 -5.03 14.18
CA GLN A 28 -12.26 -4.24 14.62
C GLN A 28 -13.27 -5.18 15.29
N LYS A 29 -13.80 -4.77 16.45
CA LYS A 29 -14.81 -5.54 17.17
C LYS A 29 -16.01 -5.74 16.23
N THR A 30 -16.21 -6.96 15.76
CA THR A 30 -17.40 -7.30 15.00
C THR A 30 -18.61 -7.11 15.91
N GLU A 31 -19.58 -6.32 15.46
CA GLU A 31 -20.82 -6.19 16.20
C GLU A 31 -21.46 -7.57 16.34
N PRO A 32 -21.81 -7.99 17.57
CA PRO A 32 -22.39 -9.30 17.77
C PRO A 32 -23.76 -9.37 17.09
N GLN A 33 -24.08 -10.52 16.49
CA GLN A 33 -25.26 -10.68 15.63
C GLN A 33 -26.58 -10.30 16.32
N TRP A 34 -26.72 -10.55 17.62
CA TRP A 34 -27.89 -10.14 18.39
C TRP A 34 -28.07 -8.62 18.46
N ARG A 35 -26.97 -7.86 18.52
CA ARG A 35 -27.00 -6.39 18.55
C ARG A 35 -27.38 -5.83 17.18
N LYS A 36 -26.89 -6.45 16.10
CA LYS A 36 -27.33 -6.14 14.73
C LYS A 36 -28.82 -6.38 14.54
N PHE A 37 -29.35 -7.47 15.09
CA PHE A 37 -30.78 -7.76 15.07
C PHE A 37 -31.59 -6.73 15.89
N LEU A 38 -31.13 -6.36 17.09
CA LEU A 38 -31.81 -5.33 17.90
C LEU A 38 -31.83 -3.95 17.24
N ARG A 39 -30.83 -3.61 16.41
CA ARG A 39 -30.81 -2.35 15.67
C ARG A 39 -31.98 -2.22 14.68
N GLN A 40 -32.51 -3.34 14.17
CA GLN A 40 -33.68 -3.34 13.30
C GLN A 40 -34.94 -2.78 13.99
N PHE A 41 -34.96 -2.72 15.33
CA PHE A 41 -36.06 -2.17 16.11
C PHE A 41 -35.85 -0.71 16.53
N GLN A 42 -34.70 -0.11 16.21
CA GLN A 42 -34.36 1.27 16.63
C GLN A 42 -34.89 2.34 15.67
N ASP A 43 -35.73 1.96 14.70
CA ASP A 43 -36.37 2.89 13.78
C ASP A 43 -37.53 3.65 14.47
N PRO A 44 -37.63 4.99 14.34
CA PRO A 44 -38.74 5.79 14.87
C PRO A 44 -40.14 5.26 14.55
N LEU A 45 -40.33 4.62 13.40
CA LEU A 45 -41.61 4.05 12.96
C LEU A 45 -41.91 2.73 13.66
N VAL A 46 -40.87 1.93 13.94
CA VAL A 46 -41.01 0.73 14.77
C VAL A 46 -41.37 1.11 16.20
N TYR A 47 -40.84 2.21 16.73
CA TYR A 47 -41.30 2.75 18.01
C TYR A 47 -42.77 3.17 18.00
N LEU A 48 -43.26 3.77 16.90
CA LEU A 48 -44.68 4.10 16.76
C LEU A 48 -45.56 2.84 16.76
N LEU A 49 -45.12 1.78 16.10
CA LEU A 49 -45.79 0.47 16.12
C LEU A 49 -45.79 -0.15 17.51
N PHE A 50 -44.69 -0.04 18.27
CA PHE A 50 -44.65 -0.47 19.66
C PHE A 50 -45.62 0.31 20.56
N ILE A 51 -45.75 1.63 20.35
CA ILE A 51 -46.73 2.46 21.06
C ILE A 51 -48.16 2.01 20.72
N ALA A 52 -48.46 1.77 19.44
CA ALA A 52 -49.77 1.28 18.99
C ALA A 52 -50.08 -0.11 19.57
N MET A 53 -49.09 -1.00 19.59
CA MET A 53 -49.18 -2.32 20.21
C MET A 53 -49.47 -2.23 21.71
N GLY A 54 -48.81 -1.31 22.42
CA GLY A 54 -49.04 -1.07 23.85
C GLY A 54 -50.44 -0.52 24.15
N ILE A 55 -50.92 0.41 23.31
CA ILE A 55 -52.27 1.00 23.45
C ILE A 55 -53.35 -0.04 23.14
N SER A 56 -53.18 -0.82 22.07
CA SER A 56 -54.09 -1.92 21.71
C SER A 56 -54.14 -3.00 22.80
N LEU A 57 -52.99 -3.35 23.39
CA LEU A 57 -52.93 -4.28 24.51
C LEU A 57 -53.63 -3.70 25.76
N GLY A 58 -53.44 -2.42 26.05
CA GLY A 58 -54.10 -1.74 27.16
C GLY A 58 -55.63 -1.71 27.02
N ALA A 59 -56.13 -1.42 25.82
CA ALA A 59 -57.57 -1.45 25.54
C ALA A 59 -58.15 -2.86 25.72
N TRP A 60 -57.48 -3.89 25.17
CA TRP A 60 -57.89 -5.29 25.33
C TRP A 60 -57.96 -5.74 26.80
N ILE A 61 -57.02 -5.29 27.64
CA ILE A 61 -57.03 -5.58 29.08
C ILE A 61 -58.24 -4.91 29.77
N VAL A 62 -58.54 -3.66 29.41
CA VAL A 62 -59.65 -2.88 30.00
C VAL A 62 -61.01 -3.44 29.58
N GLU A 63 -61.13 -3.98 28.37
CA GLU A 63 -62.34 -4.62 27.83
C GLU A 63 -62.63 -6.02 28.40
N GLY A 64 -61.80 -6.49 29.34
CA GLY A 64 -62.01 -7.76 30.05
C GLY A 64 -61.30 -8.95 29.42
N ALA A 65 -60.33 -8.71 28.53
CA ALA A 65 -59.45 -9.73 27.95
C ALA A 65 -60.20 -10.91 27.30
N THR A 66 -61.36 -10.65 26.71
CA THR A 66 -62.17 -11.68 26.05
C THR A 66 -61.68 -11.91 24.63
N GLY A 67 -61.21 -13.13 24.32
CA GLY A 67 -60.66 -13.48 23.01
C GLY A 67 -59.18 -13.15 22.85
N ALA A 68 -58.60 -13.49 21.69
CA ALA A 68 -57.19 -13.20 21.41
C ALA A 68 -57.01 -11.72 21.00
N PRO A 69 -55.92 -11.04 21.42
CA PRO A 69 -55.62 -9.67 21.00
C PRO A 69 -55.07 -9.68 19.57
N ILE A 70 -55.98 -9.80 18.58
CA ILE A 70 -55.62 -9.98 17.17
C ILE A 70 -54.75 -8.82 16.67
N ASP A 71 -55.08 -7.58 17.04
CA ASP A 71 -54.35 -6.39 16.59
C ASP A 71 -52.89 -6.38 17.08
N VAL A 72 -52.68 -6.74 18.36
CA VAL A 72 -51.33 -6.89 18.95
C VAL A 72 -50.53 -7.97 18.23
N ILE A 73 -51.17 -9.11 17.94
CA ILE A 73 -50.55 -10.23 17.24
C ILE A 73 -50.15 -9.84 15.81
N VAL A 74 -51.03 -9.14 15.08
CA VAL A 74 -50.77 -8.70 13.71
C VAL A 74 -49.62 -7.69 13.66
N ILE A 75 -49.64 -6.69 14.54
CA ILE A 75 -48.54 -5.70 14.63
C ILE A 75 -47.22 -6.39 14.98
N ALA A 76 -47.22 -7.33 15.93
CA ALA A 76 -46.03 -8.08 16.32
C ALA A 76 -45.47 -8.91 15.15
N ILE A 77 -46.33 -9.58 14.37
CA ILE A 77 -45.91 -10.35 13.18
C ILE A 77 -45.25 -9.44 12.15
N ILE A 78 -45.82 -8.26 11.86
CA ILE A 78 -45.28 -7.32 10.88
C ILE A 78 -43.89 -6.84 11.32
N VAL A 79 -43.74 -6.41 12.57
CA VAL A 79 -42.45 -5.91 13.10
C VAL A 79 -41.39 -7.02 13.09
N ILE A 80 -41.74 -8.24 13.49
CA ILE A 80 -40.82 -9.38 13.47
C ILE A 80 -40.43 -9.76 12.04
N ALA A 81 -41.40 -9.81 11.12
CA ALA A 81 -41.14 -10.12 9.71
C ALA A 81 -40.20 -9.08 9.08
N ASN A 82 -40.41 -7.80 9.35
CA ASN A 82 -39.54 -6.72 8.87
C ASN A 82 -38.12 -6.84 9.44
N ALA A 83 -37.98 -7.11 10.74
CA ALA A 83 -36.67 -7.31 11.38
C ALA A 83 -35.91 -8.52 10.81
N ILE A 84 -36.62 -9.63 10.52
CA ILE A 84 -36.03 -10.82 9.88
C ILE A 84 -35.58 -10.50 8.45
N LEU A 85 -36.42 -9.80 7.67
CA LEU A 85 -36.07 -9.39 6.31
C LEU A 85 -34.86 -8.46 6.30
N GLY A 86 -34.83 -7.43 7.16
CA GLY A 86 -33.69 -6.52 7.30
C GLY A 86 -32.40 -7.24 7.71
N TYR A 87 -32.47 -8.11 8.73
CA TYR A 87 -31.32 -8.89 9.18
C TYR A 87 -30.76 -9.82 8.10
N THR A 88 -31.63 -10.53 7.37
CA THR A 88 -31.20 -11.47 6.32
C THR A 88 -30.64 -10.77 5.09
N GLN A 89 -31.14 -9.58 4.75
CA GLN A 89 -30.60 -8.75 3.68
C GLN A 89 -29.20 -8.21 4.05
N GLU A 90 -29.01 -7.74 5.28
CA GLU A 90 -27.73 -7.22 5.77
C GLU A 90 -26.66 -8.32 5.88
N ALA A 91 -27.05 -9.51 6.36
CA ALA A 91 -26.13 -10.66 6.49
C ALA A 91 -25.59 -11.13 5.12
N LYS A 92 -26.45 -11.23 4.11
CA LYS A 92 -26.05 -11.65 2.75
C LYS A 92 -25.05 -10.69 2.10
N ALA A 93 -25.17 -9.39 2.37
CA ALA A 93 -24.22 -8.40 1.86
C ALA A 93 -22.84 -8.51 2.54
N ALA A 94 -22.81 -8.80 3.84
CA ALA A 94 -21.57 -8.95 4.60
C ALA A 94 -20.78 -10.22 4.23
N ASP A 95 -21.46 -11.34 3.96
CA ASP A 95 -20.83 -12.62 3.64
C ASP A 95 -20.06 -12.59 2.30
N ALA A 96 -20.56 -11.82 1.32
CA ALA A 96 -19.88 -11.63 0.03
C ALA A 96 -18.54 -10.88 0.16
N VAL A 97 -18.42 -9.98 1.14
CA VAL A 97 -17.21 -9.21 1.43
C VAL A 97 -16.24 -10.03 2.30
N ALA A 98 -16.75 -10.81 3.26
CA ALA A 98 -15.94 -11.62 4.17
C ALA A 98 -15.22 -12.79 3.47
N ALA A 99 -15.79 -13.34 2.39
CA ALA A 99 -15.18 -14.42 1.61
C ALA A 99 -13.85 -14.03 0.94
N LEU A 100 -13.59 -12.74 0.75
CA LEU A 100 -12.36 -12.23 0.11
C LEU A 100 -11.17 -12.08 1.08
N ALA A 101 -11.39 -12.12 2.41
CA ALA A 101 -10.39 -11.69 3.40
C ALA A 101 -9.59 -12.83 4.08
N LYS A 102 -9.79 -14.10 3.71
CA LYS A 102 -9.41 -15.26 4.54
C LYS A 102 -8.13 -16.01 4.13
N MET A 103 -7.23 -15.41 3.35
CA MET A 103 -6.15 -16.12 2.64
C MET A 103 -4.72 -15.68 2.95
N THR A 104 -4.31 -15.41 4.20
CA THR A 104 -2.86 -15.29 4.52
C THR A 104 -2.58 -15.43 6.03
N ALA A 105 -1.76 -16.39 6.42
CA ALA A 105 -1.15 -16.45 7.76
C ALA A 105 0.37 -16.43 7.61
N ALA A 106 1.02 -15.46 8.26
CA ALA A 106 2.48 -15.28 8.22
C ALA A 106 3.19 -16.10 9.31
N ASN A 107 4.41 -16.55 9.01
CA ASN A 107 5.32 -17.25 9.91
C ASN A 107 6.61 -16.43 10.11
N SER A 108 7.32 -16.67 11.22
CA SER A 108 8.59 -16.02 11.53
C SER A 108 9.57 -17.01 12.16
N THR A 109 10.86 -16.81 11.91
CA THR A 109 11.92 -17.67 12.43
C THR A 109 12.60 -17.03 13.63
N VAL A 110 12.69 -17.76 14.74
CA VAL A 110 13.23 -17.28 16.02
C VAL A 110 14.24 -18.24 16.62
N MET A 111 15.11 -17.73 17.49
CA MET A 111 15.91 -18.54 18.40
C MET A 111 15.16 -18.71 19.72
N ARG A 112 14.81 -19.95 20.09
CA ARG A 112 14.23 -20.31 21.39
C ARG A 112 14.85 -21.60 21.91
N ASP A 113 15.09 -21.67 23.22
CA ASP A 113 15.78 -22.79 23.89
C ASP A 113 17.14 -23.12 23.24
N GLY A 114 17.84 -22.10 22.72
CA GLY A 114 19.11 -22.25 21.99
C GLY A 114 18.98 -22.96 20.63
N LYS A 115 17.77 -23.06 20.08
CA LYS A 115 17.50 -23.67 18.77
C LYS A 115 16.69 -22.74 17.88
N GLN A 116 16.98 -22.77 16.58
CA GLN A 116 16.19 -22.11 15.56
C GLN A 116 14.84 -22.83 15.40
N GLN A 117 13.75 -22.07 15.46
CA GLN A 117 12.39 -22.57 15.35
C GLN A 117 11.56 -21.60 14.50
N THR A 118 10.77 -22.13 13.56
CA THR A 118 9.78 -21.33 12.82
C THR A 118 8.44 -21.42 13.55
N ILE A 119 7.91 -20.27 13.93
CA ILE A 119 6.64 -20.16 14.65
C ILE A 119 5.67 -19.26 13.87
N PRO A 120 4.35 -19.44 14.05
CA PRO A 120 3.39 -18.47 13.54
C PRO A 120 3.70 -17.08 14.09
N SER A 121 3.72 -16.04 13.24
CA SER A 121 4.14 -14.69 13.65
C SER A 121 3.29 -14.12 14.79
N HIS A 122 2.06 -14.61 14.97
CA HIS A 122 1.19 -14.20 16.08
C HIS A 122 1.67 -14.65 17.47
N ASN A 123 2.60 -15.61 17.54
CA ASN A 123 3.18 -16.11 18.79
C ASN A 123 4.51 -15.42 19.16
N LEU A 124 4.92 -14.40 18.39
CA LEU A 124 6.06 -13.56 18.73
C LEU A 124 5.75 -12.72 19.97
N VAL A 125 6.74 -12.56 20.84
CA VAL A 125 6.66 -11.76 22.06
C VAL A 125 7.87 -10.84 22.21
N PRO A 126 7.78 -9.73 22.97
CA PRO A 126 8.93 -8.90 23.28
C PRO A 126 10.08 -9.71 23.88
N GLY A 127 11.29 -9.47 23.36
CA GLY A 127 12.54 -10.15 23.68
C GLY A 127 12.77 -11.49 22.97
N ASP A 128 11.87 -11.92 22.06
CA ASP A 128 12.24 -12.97 21.11
C ASP A 128 13.42 -12.51 20.24
N VAL A 129 14.29 -13.44 19.88
CA VAL A 129 15.40 -13.18 18.96
C VAL A 129 14.99 -13.69 17.57
N LEU A 130 14.70 -12.76 16.67
CA LEU A 130 14.40 -13.01 15.27
C LEU A 130 15.69 -13.34 14.51
N LEU A 131 15.59 -14.34 13.65
CA LEU A 131 16.59 -14.65 12.64
C LEU A 131 16.00 -14.26 11.30
N LEU A 132 16.60 -13.26 10.68
CA LEU A 132 16.18 -12.68 9.42
C LEU A 132 17.09 -13.20 8.31
N ALA A 133 16.49 -13.75 7.27
CA ALA A 133 17.16 -14.12 6.04
C ALA A 133 16.46 -13.49 4.84
N GLU A 134 17.15 -13.49 3.71
CA GLU A 134 16.61 -13.03 2.44
C GLU A 134 15.26 -13.65 2.12
N GLY A 135 14.29 -12.80 1.72
CA GLY A 135 12.91 -13.20 1.43
C GLY A 135 11.99 -13.26 2.65
N ASP A 136 12.51 -13.15 3.88
CA ASP A 136 11.68 -13.15 5.08
C ASP A 136 10.88 -11.85 5.22
N ALA A 137 9.62 -11.98 5.64
CA ALA A 137 8.84 -10.87 6.16
C ALA A 137 9.18 -10.63 7.63
N VAL A 138 9.40 -9.36 7.99
CA VAL A 138 9.69 -8.96 9.37
C VAL A 138 8.41 -9.06 10.20
N GLY A 139 8.40 -9.96 11.18
CA GLY A 139 7.20 -10.34 11.93
C GLY A 139 6.78 -9.38 13.04
N ALA A 140 7.71 -8.56 13.56
CA ALA A 140 7.54 -7.64 14.68
C ALA A 140 8.58 -6.51 14.61
N ASP A 141 8.40 -5.43 15.36
CA ASP A 141 9.42 -4.37 15.43
C ASP A 141 10.55 -4.84 16.34
N ALA A 142 11.77 -4.85 15.82
CA ALA A 142 12.93 -5.41 16.51
C ALA A 142 14.19 -4.56 16.31
N THR A 143 15.06 -4.55 17.31
CA THR A 143 16.35 -3.86 17.26
C THR A 143 17.43 -4.86 16.86
N LEU A 144 18.28 -4.47 15.90
CA LEU A 144 19.35 -5.33 15.40
C LEU A 144 20.44 -5.53 16.45
N ILE A 145 20.82 -6.79 16.61
CA ILE A 145 21.97 -7.23 17.40
C ILE A 145 23.16 -7.43 16.45
N GLU A 146 22.92 -8.13 15.34
CA GLU A 146 23.91 -8.43 14.31
C GLU A 146 23.28 -8.25 12.93
N ALA A 147 24.05 -7.75 11.97
CA ALA A 147 23.64 -7.64 10.57
C ALA A 147 24.85 -7.89 9.67
N THR A 148 24.66 -8.67 8.62
CA THR A 148 25.66 -8.86 7.56
C THR A 148 25.00 -8.55 6.24
N ASP A 149 25.38 -7.40 5.65
CA ASP A 149 24.88 -6.92 4.37
C ASP A 149 23.34 -6.91 4.29
N LEU A 150 22.68 -6.52 5.39
CA LEU A 150 21.24 -6.62 5.56
C LEU A 150 20.54 -5.41 4.91
N TYR A 151 19.69 -5.66 3.93
CA TYR A 151 18.86 -4.68 3.25
C TYR A 151 17.38 -5.03 3.43
N ILE A 152 16.59 -4.04 3.84
CA ILE A 152 15.15 -4.22 4.08
C ILE A 152 14.36 -3.26 3.21
N GLN A 153 13.30 -3.79 2.59
CA GLN A 153 12.32 -3.03 1.82
C GLN A 153 11.28 -2.42 2.79
N GLU A 154 11.36 -1.12 3.01
CA GLU A 154 10.54 -0.39 3.99
C GLU A 154 9.42 0.46 3.36
N ALA A 155 9.20 0.35 2.04
CA ALA A 155 8.18 1.10 1.30
C ALA A 155 6.79 1.08 1.94
N ALA A 156 6.41 -0.01 2.61
CA ALA A 156 5.11 -0.12 3.28
C ALA A 156 4.91 0.86 4.46
N LEU A 157 6.00 1.41 5.01
CA LEU A 157 5.98 2.36 6.13
C LEU A 157 6.53 3.74 5.76
N THR A 158 7.51 3.80 4.86
CA THR A 158 8.19 5.05 4.49
C THR A 158 7.74 5.62 3.14
N GLY A 159 7.18 4.81 2.25
CA GLY A 159 6.90 5.18 0.86
C GLY A 159 8.14 5.18 -0.06
N GLU A 160 9.32 4.98 0.50
CA GLU A 160 10.58 4.92 -0.24
C GLU A 160 10.84 3.49 -0.73
N SER A 161 11.17 3.34 -2.01
CA SER A 161 11.30 2.02 -2.64
C SER A 161 12.71 1.46 -2.69
N GLU A 162 13.72 2.27 -2.37
CA GLU A 162 15.08 1.79 -2.21
C GLU A 162 15.20 1.00 -0.90
N ALA A 163 15.84 -0.17 -0.97
CA ALA A 163 16.07 -0.98 0.20
C ALA A 163 17.07 -0.26 1.14
N VAL A 164 16.72 -0.18 2.42
CA VAL A 164 17.54 0.51 3.41
C VAL A 164 18.57 -0.45 3.97
N HIS A 165 19.85 -0.07 3.92
CA HIS A 165 20.91 -0.82 4.57
C HIS A 165 20.80 -0.68 6.10
N LYS A 166 20.83 -1.80 6.81
CA LYS A 166 20.62 -1.85 8.25
C LYS A 166 21.90 -2.21 9.00
N THR A 167 22.15 -1.50 10.10
CA THR A 167 23.36 -1.66 10.93
C THR A 167 22.96 -1.71 12.41
N PRO A 168 23.63 -2.50 13.27
CA PRO A 168 23.30 -2.58 14.70
C PRO A 168 23.75 -1.35 15.50
N GLU A 169 24.31 -0.33 14.84
CA GLU A 169 24.88 0.86 15.47
C GLU A 169 23.77 1.76 16.05
N PRO A 170 23.96 2.36 17.23
CA PRO A 170 22.94 3.22 17.83
C PRO A 170 22.61 4.42 16.94
N VAL A 171 21.32 4.68 16.75
CA VAL A 171 20.79 5.87 16.08
C VAL A 171 20.20 6.81 17.14
N ALA A 172 20.10 8.11 16.85
CA ALA A 172 19.44 9.08 17.74
C ALA A 172 17.98 8.69 18.05
N ASP A 173 17.56 8.90 19.29
CA ASP A 173 16.21 8.50 19.77
C ASP A 173 15.07 9.20 19.00
N ASP A 174 15.32 10.39 18.46
CA ASP A 174 14.36 11.21 17.71
C ASP A 174 14.51 11.09 16.18
N ALA A 175 15.35 10.18 15.69
CA ALA A 175 15.55 10.00 14.26
C ALA A 175 14.23 9.64 13.54
N PRO A 176 13.97 10.23 12.35
CA PRO A 176 12.88 9.85 11.47
C PRO A 176 12.87 8.34 11.20
N LEU A 177 11.69 7.77 10.92
CA LEU A 177 11.52 6.32 10.79
C LEU A 177 12.46 5.70 9.73
N GLY A 178 12.63 6.38 8.58
CA GLY A 178 13.55 5.95 7.51
C GLY A 178 15.04 6.04 7.86
N GLU A 179 15.42 6.79 8.90
CA GLU A 179 16.82 6.93 9.35
C GLU A 179 17.20 5.94 10.46
N ARG A 180 16.24 5.17 11.00
CA ARG A 180 16.47 4.17 12.04
C ARG A 180 17.08 2.89 11.47
N THR A 181 18.36 2.95 11.11
CA THR A 181 19.11 1.82 10.51
C THR A 181 19.29 0.63 11.45
N ASN A 182 19.14 0.83 12.76
CA ASN A 182 19.25 -0.21 13.79
C ASN A 182 17.96 -0.94 14.11
N THR A 183 16.86 -0.58 13.46
CA THR A 183 15.54 -1.14 13.73
C THR A 183 14.97 -1.74 12.46
N VAL A 184 14.30 -2.87 12.61
CA VAL A 184 13.50 -3.53 11.58
C VAL A 184 12.04 -3.47 12.00
N PHE A 185 11.13 -3.31 11.04
CA PHE A 185 9.72 -3.02 11.34
C PHE A 185 8.77 -4.10 10.85
N LYS A 186 7.71 -4.37 11.62
CA LYS A 186 6.66 -5.33 11.25
C LYS A 186 6.05 -4.99 9.89
N GLY A 187 6.02 -5.97 8.98
CA GLY A 187 5.39 -5.83 7.66
C GLY A 187 6.32 -5.33 6.56
N THR A 188 7.61 -5.12 6.86
CA THR A 188 8.67 -4.95 5.85
C THR A 188 9.25 -6.31 5.46
N ALA A 189 10.10 -6.35 4.41
CA ALA A 189 10.68 -7.58 3.91
C ALA A 189 12.19 -7.47 3.72
N VAL A 190 12.92 -8.55 4.01
CA VAL A 190 14.37 -8.63 3.78
C VAL A 190 14.62 -8.86 2.29
N VAL A 191 15.33 -7.92 1.67
CA VAL A 191 15.70 -7.98 0.25
C VAL A 191 16.99 -8.76 0.06
N ARG A 192 17.95 -8.56 0.97
CA ARG A 192 19.28 -9.19 0.91
C ARG A 192 19.89 -9.27 2.30
N GLY A 193 20.75 -10.27 2.49
CA GLY A 193 21.58 -10.41 3.67
C GLY A 193 20.90 -11.13 4.82
N VAL A 194 21.58 -11.13 5.96
CA VAL A 194 21.11 -11.82 7.17
C VAL A 194 21.24 -10.92 8.38
N GLY A 195 20.31 -11.09 9.32
CA GLY A 195 20.24 -10.29 10.54
C GLY A 195 19.76 -11.08 11.74
N VAL A 196 20.22 -10.68 12.92
CA VAL A 196 19.72 -11.14 14.20
C VAL A 196 19.16 -9.93 14.92
N ALA A 197 17.89 -9.96 15.30
CA ALA A 197 17.20 -8.83 15.91
C ALA A 197 16.41 -9.24 17.15
N GLU A 198 16.40 -8.42 18.19
CA GLU A 198 15.59 -8.62 19.39
C GLU A 198 14.28 -7.85 19.30
N VAL A 199 13.16 -8.56 19.41
CA VAL A 199 11.82 -7.98 19.35
C VAL A 199 11.63 -6.97 20.48
N GLN A 200 11.30 -5.73 20.14
CA GLN A 200 10.98 -4.69 21.11
C GLN A 200 9.46 -4.53 21.25
N HIS A 201 8.75 -4.50 20.14
CA HIS A 201 7.31 -4.25 20.12
C HIS A 201 6.56 -5.28 19.28
N THR A 202 5.36 -5.65 19.73
CA THR A 202 4.48 -6.63 19.08
C THR A 202 3.06 -6.10 19.00
N GLY A 203 2.27 -6.62 18.06
CA GLY A 203 0.85 -6.32 17.94
C GLY A 203 0.58 -4.83 17.68
N MET A 204 -0.18 -4.19 18.58
CA MET A 204 -0.57 -2.78 18.46
C MET A 204 0.52 -1.79 18.84
N ASP A 205 1.59 -2.25 19.52
CA ASP A 205 2.68 -1.38 19.98
C ASP A 205 3.76 -1.18 18.90
N THR A 206 3.65 -1.85 17.74
CA THR A 206 4.54 -1.64 16.58
C THR A 206 4.20 -0.36 15.82
N GLN A 207 5.06 0.09 14.90
CA GLN A 207 4.76 1.19 13.97
C GLN A 207 3.53 0.89 13.11
N MET A 208 3.41 -0.35 12.61
CA MET A 208 2.19 -0.78 11.90
C MET A 208 0.96 -0.79 12.84
N GLY A 209 1.16 -1.10 14.12
CA GLY A 209 0.13 -1.06 15.16
C GLY A 209 -0.33 0.36 15.52
N SER A 210 0.57 1.33 15.58
CA SER A 210 0.25 2.74 15.78
C SER A 210 -0.52 3.30 14.60
N ILE A 211 -0.13 2.96 13.36
CA ILE A 211 -0.89 3.27 12.15
C ILE A 211 -2.28 2.64 12.21
N ALA A 212 -2.38 1.35 12.59
CA ALA A 212 -3.67 0.68 12.74
C ALA A 212 -4.55 1.34 13.83
N THR A 213 -3.95 1.85 14.90
CA THR A 213 -4.65 2.61 15.95
C THR A 213 -5.17 3.94 15.41
N MET A 214 -4.33 4.72 14.74
CA MET A 214 -4.73 5.99 14.13
C MET A 214 -5.88 5.79 13.12
N LEU A 215 -5.81 4.73 12.31
CA LEU A 215 -6.88 4.36 11.39
C LEU A 215 -8.17 3.92 12.10
N ALA A 216 -8.06 3.23 13.24
CA ALA A 216 -9.21 2.80 14.02
C ALA A 216 -9.87 3.93 14.81
N ASP A 217 -9.08 4.90 15.29
CA ASP A 217 -9.55 6.08 16.03
C ASP A 217 -10.13 7.17 15.10
N THR A 218 -9.91 7.04 13.79
CA THR A 218 -10.54 7.92 12.81
C THR A 218 -12.02 7.56 12.66
N GLU A 219 -12.91 8.37 13.25
CA GLU A 219 -14.35 8.21 13.09
C GLU A 219 -14.71 8.28 11.60
N GLN A 220 -15.34 7.22 11.09
CA GLN A 220 -15.85 7.20 9.72
C GLN A 220 -17.09 8.10 9.64
N ASP A 221 -16.94 9.23 8.96
CA ASP A 221 -18.06 10.08 8.60
C ASP A 221 -19.08 9.31 7.75
N GLN A 222 -20.37 9.62 7.94
CA GLN A 222 -21.41 9.11 7.05
C GLN A 222 -21.18 9.57 5.61
N THR A 223 -21.42 8.69 4.65
CA THR A 223 -21.33 9.05 3.22
C THR A 223 -22.35 10.13 2.87
N PRO A 224 -22.09 10.97 1.84
CA PRO A 224 -23.00 12.02 1.43
C PRO A 224 -24.42 11.51 1.14
N LEU A 225 -24.57 10.39 0.43
CA LEU A 225 -25.86 9.77 0.16
C LEU A 225 -26.56 9.32 1.44
N ASN A 226 -25.82 8.76 2.41
CA ASN A 226 -26.41 8.40 3.71
C ASN A 226 -26.90 9.64 4.48
N LYS A 227 -26.18 10.77 4.39
CA LYS A 227 -26.61 12.05 4.96
C LYS A 227 -27.89 12.54 4.29
N GLU A 228 -27.93 12.56 2.95
CA GLU A 228 -29.11 12.98 2.17
C GLU A 228 -30.33 12.07 2.44
N ILE A 229 -30.14 10.75 2.44
CA ILE A 229 -31.22 9.80 2.76
C ILE A 229 -31.71 10.05 4.18
N THR A 230 -30.82 10.26 5.14
CA THR A 230 -31.23 10.54 6.52
C THR A 230 -32.05 11.82 6.61
N GLU A 231 -31.69 12.88 5.87
CA GLU A 231 -32.46 14.12 5.79
C GLU A 231 -33.82 13.92 5.12
N VAL A 232 -33.86 13.23 3.99
CA VAL A 232 -35.11 12.92 3.26
C VAL A 232 -36.03 12.04 4.12
N SER A 233 -35.50 11.01 4.78
CA SER A 233 -36.24 10.14 5.69
C SER A 233 -36.77 10.92 6.91
N LYS A 234 -35.99 11.84 7.48
CA LYS A 234 -36.46 12.72 8.56
C LYS A 234 -37.57 13.65 8.09
N MET A 235 -37.41 14.27 6.93
CA MET A 235 -38.41 15.18 6.34
C MET A 235 -39.72 14.43 6.04
N LEU A 236 -39.63 13.27 5.38
CA LEU A 236 -40.79 12.45 5.05
C LEU A 236 -41.45 11.90 6.32
N GLY A 237 -40.67 11.43 7.29
CA GLY A 237 -41.17 10.95 8.58
C GLY A 237 -41.94 12.04 9.33
N LEU A 238 -41.39 13.25 9.42
CA LEU A 238 -42.08 14.39 10.05
C LEU A 238 -43.38 14.75 9.32
N LEU A 239 -43.36 14.75 7.98
CA LEU A 239 -44.54 15.04 7.17
C LEU A 239 -45.63 13.98 7.37
N VAL A 240 -45.27 12.71 7.36
CA VAL A 240 -46.17 11.57 7.54
C VAL A 240 -46.79 11.57 8.93
N VAL A 241 -45.98 11.78 9.98
CA VAL A 241 -46.49 11.92 11.35
C VAL A 241 -47.42 13.13 11.47
N GLY A 242 -47.07 14.26 10.84
CA GLY A 242 -47.93 15.44 10.79
C GLY A 242 -49.29 15.15 10.14
N ILE A 243 -49.31 14.50 8.97
CA ILE A 243 -50.54 14.09 8.29
C ILE A 243 -51.34 13.12 9.16
N ALA A 244 -50.70 12.12 9.75
CA ALA A 244 -51.36 11.16 10.63
C ALA A 244 -52.05 11.87 11.81
N ILE A 245 -51.38 12.81 12.47
CA ILE A 245 -51.95 13.62 13.57
C ILE A 245 -53.15 14.43 13.09
N VAL A 246 -53.04 15.10 11.93
CA VAL A 246 -54.13 15.90 11.36
C VAL A 246 -55.34 15.03 11.03
N VAL A 247 -55.13 13.87 10.40
CA VAL A 247 -56.19 12.91 10.08
C VAL A 247 -56.86 12.38 11.35
N MET A 248 -56.06 11.98 12.35
CA MET A 248 -56.58 11.51 13.64
C MET A 248 -57.40 12.60 14.34
N ALA A 249 -56.90 13.83 14.39
CA ALA A 249 -57.62 14.96 14.99
C ALA A 249 -58.94 15.24 14.26
N ALA A 250 -58.95 15.22 12.93
CA ALA A 250 -60.15 15.39 12.11
C ALA A 250 -61.18 14.28 12.38
N LEU A 251 -60.75 13.02 12.46
CA LEU A 251 -61.63 11.89 12.76
C LEU A 251 -62.23 11.96 14.17
N ILE A 252 -61.45 12.39 15.17
CA ILE A 252 -61.95 12.62 16.52
C ILE A 252 -63.01 13.72 16.53
N LEU A 253 -62.77 14.83 15.80
CA LEU A 253 -63.69 15.96 15.70
C LEU A 253 -65.00 15.62 14.96
N ILE A 254 -64.93 14.83 13.87
CA ILE A 254 -66.08 14.50 13.02
C ILE A 254 -66.92 13.38 13.64
N ASN A 255 -66.28 12.28 14.06
CA ASN A 255 -66.98 11.08 14.53
C ASN A 255 -67.31 11.14 16.02
N GLY A 256 -66.75 12.10 16.76
CA GLY A 256 -66.99 12.25 18.19
C GLY A 256 -66.53 11.02 18.97
N ALA A 257 -65.29 10.58 18.73
CA ALA A 257 -64.70 9.43 19.40
C ALA A 257 -64.78 9.59 20.92
N ARG A 258 -65.60 8.75 21.57
CA ARG A 258 -65.88 8.81 23.02
C ARG A 258 -65.56 7.51 23.73
N THR A 259 -65.38 6.42 22.99
CA THR A 259 -64.97 5.13 23.54
C THR A 259 -63.47 4.89 23.35
N PRO A 260 -62.82 4.12 24.23
CA PRO A 260 -61.44 3.67 24.04
C PRO A 260 -61.25 2.93 22.71
N GLU A 261 -62.23 2.15 22.27
CA GLU A 261 -62.25 1.42 21.00
C GLU A 261 -62.13 2.36 19.79
N ASP A 262 -62.90 3.46 19.78
CA ASP A 262 -62.83 4.48 18.72
C ASP A 262 -61.43 5.11 18.63
N MET A 263 -60.82 5.40 19.80
CA MET A 263 -59.48 5.97 19.86
C MET A 263 -58.41 5.00 19.34
N VAL A 264 -58.54 3.71 19.66
CA VAL A 264 -57.65 2.66 19.16
C VAL A 264 -57.79 2.52 17.65
N GLN A 265 -59.00 2.50 17.10
CA GLN A 265 -59.21 2.42 15.65
C GLN A 265 -58.63 3.63 14.91
N ILE A 266 -58.81 4.85 15.43
CA ILE A 266 -58.25 6.07 14.86
C ILE A 266 -56.72 6.04 14.90
N LEU A 267 -56.13 5.54 16.00
CA LEU A 267 -54.69 5.37 16.11
C LEU A 267 -54.16 4.34 15.11
N ILE A 268 -54.79 3.17 15.01
CA ILE A 268 -54.40 2.12 14.06
C ILE A 268 -54.47 2.65 12.62
N LEU A 269 -55.48 3.44 12.29
CA LEU A 269 -55.61 4.07 10.98
C LEU A 269 -54.49 5.08 10.72
N GLY A 270 -54.16 5.92 11.70
CA GLY A 270 -53.06 6.88 11.61
C GLY A 270 -51.69 6.20 11.46
N VAL A 271 -51.46 5.11 12.19
CA VAL A 271 -50.23 4.31 12.10
C VAL A 271 -50.17 3.53 10.79
N SER A 272 -51.29 3.00 10.31
CA SER A 272 -51.38 2.30 9.02
C SER A 272 -51.09 3.25 7.85
N LEU A 273 -51.60 4.49 7.92
CA LEU A 273 -51.24 5.55 6.96
C LEU A 273 -49.75 5.89 7.03
N ALA A 274 -49.19 5.92 8.26
CA ALA A 274 -47.78 6.20 8.45
C ALA A 274 -46.87 5.13 7.85
N VAL A 275 -47.14 3.85 8.13
CA VAL A 275 -46.39 2.71 7.57
C VAL A 275 -46.52 2.66 6.04
N ALA A 276 -47.72 2.89 5.50
CA ALA A 276 -47.94 2.87 4.05
C ALA A 276 -47.16 3.94 3.28
N ALA A 277 -46.78 5.04 3.95
CA ALA A 277 -46.03 6.14 3.36
C ALA A 277 -44.50 5.97 3.43
N VAL A 278 -44.02 4.94 4.14
CA VAL A 278 -42.58 4.74 4.37
C VAL A 278 -42.00 3.91 3.22
N PRO A 279 -40.92 4.38 2.56
CA PRO A 279 -40.30 3.67 1.47
C PRO A 279 -39.37 2.56 1.98
N GLU A 280 -39.95 1.50 2.56
CA GLU A 280 -39.24 0.36 3.15
C GLU A 280 -38.31 -0.36 2.15
N GLY A 281 -38.63 -0.28 0.85
CA GLY A 281 -37.82 -0.86 -0.22
C GLY A 281 -36.58 -0.05 -0.59
N LEU A 282 -36.47 1.22 -0.17
CA LEU A 282 -35.39 2.12 -0.60
C LEU A 282 -33.99 1.61 -0.20
N PRO A 283 -33.72 1.17 1.05
CA PRO A 283 -32.41 0.64 1.43
C PRO A 283 -31.99 -0.60 0.63
N ALA A 284 -32.94 -1.47 0.32
CA ALA A 284 -32.70 -2.68 -0.47
C ALA A 284 -32.37 -2.35 -1.93
N ILE A 285 -33.10 -1.41 -2.55
CA ILE A 285 -32.85 -0.95 -3.91
C ILE A 285 -31.47 -0.29 -4.00
N LEU A 286 -31.14 0.59 -3.05
CA LEU A 286 -29.84 1.26 -3.02
C LEU A 286 -28.69 0.25 -2.87
N SER A 287 -28.83 -0.72 -1.98
CA SER A 287 -27.83 -1.79 -1.79
C SER A 287 -27.62 -2.60 -3.07
N LEU A 288 -28.70 -2.91 -3.80
CA LEU A 288 -28.63 -3.61 -5.09
C LEU A 288 -27.91 -2.77 -6.16
N VAL A 289 -28.26 -1.49 -6.28
CA VAL A 289 -27.63 -0.58 -7.26
C VAL A 289 -26.15 -0.40 -6.96
N LEU A 290 -25.77 -0.22 -5.69
CA LEU A 290 -24.37 -0.13 -5.27
C LEU A 290 -23.62 -1.44 -5.54
N ALA A 291 -24.23 -2.59 -5.29
CA ALA A 291 -23.62 -3.90 -5.58
C ALA A 291 -23.34 -4.09 -7.07
N ILE A 292 -24.26 -3.67 -7.95
CA ILE A 292 -24.04 -3.67 -9.40
C ILE A 292 -22.87 -2.73 -9.77
N GLY A 293 -22.77 -1.56 -9.11
CA GLY A 293 -21.66 -0.63 -9.27
C GLY A 293 -20.30 -1.24 -8.88
N VAL A 294 -20.23 -1.90 -7.73
CA VAL A 294 -19.03 -2.63 -7.26
C VAL A 294 -18.63 -3.72 -8.24
N GLN A 295 -19.57 -4.51 -8.75
CA GLN A 295 -19.27 -5.54 -9.75
C GLN A 295 -18.72 -4.95 -11.05
N LYS A 296 -19.21 -3.79 -11.48
CA LYS A 296 -18.71 -3.10 -12.67
C LYS A 296 -17.28 -2.57 -12.45
N LEU A 297 -16.99 -1.99 -11.29
CA LEU A 297 -15.66 -1.52 -10.92
C LEU A 297 -14.65 -2.67 -10.80
N ALA A 298 -15.06 -3.81 -10.22
CA ALA A 298 -14.21 -4.98 -10.08
C ALA A 298 -13.74 -5.53 -11.44
N LYS A 299 -14.58 -5.46 -12.48
CA LYS A 299 -14.20 -5.81 -13.87
C LYS A 299 -13.12 -4.89 -14.47
N HIS A 300 -12.93 -3.72 -13.89
CA HIS A 300 -11.88 -2.76 -14.24
C HIS A 300 -10.75 -2.74 -13.19
N ASN A 301 -10.55 -3.84 -12.48
CA ASN A 301 -9.51 -4.00 -11.45
C ASN A 301 -9.62 -3.04 -10.25
N ALA A 302 -10.76 -2.39 -10.05
CA ALA A 302 -11.03 -1.55 -8.88
C ALA A 302 -11.86 -2.34 -7.85
N VAL A 303 -11.19 -2.87 -6.82
CA VAL A 303 -11.81 -3.70 -5.78
C VAL A 303 -12.29 -2.82 -4.63
N MET A 304 -13.62 -2.75 -4.44
CA MET A 304 -14.23 -1.98 -3.35
C MET A 304 -14.48 -2.87 -2.13
N LYS A 305 -13.90 -2.50 -0.98
CA LYS A 305 -14.12 -3.21 0.29
C LYS A 305 -15.46 -2.87 0.95
N ASN A 306 -16.03 -1.71 0.63
CA ASN A 306 -17.28 -1.23 1.22
C ASN A 306 -18.22 -0.68 0.13
N LEU A 307 -19.50 -1.08 0.16
CA LEU A 307 -20.50 -0.73 -0.86
C LEU A 307 -20.75 0.79 -1.00
N PRO A 308 -20.90 1.56 0.10
CA PRO A 308 -21.09 3.01 0.01
C PRO A 308 -19.88 3.77 -0.54
N SER A 309 -18.68 3.18 -0.55
CA SER A 309 -17.48 3.84 -1.09
C SER A 309 -17.57 4.13 -2.59
N VAL A 310 -18.45 3.43 -3.33
CA VAL A 310 -18.70 3.70 -4.76
C VAL A 310 -19.19 5.13 -4.98
N GLU A 311 -20.07 5.59 -4.09
CA GLU A 311 -20.62 6.94 -4.13
C GLU A 311 -19.57 7.97 -3.66
N THR A 312 -18.85 7.67 -2.57
CA THR A 312 -17.77 8.53 -2.08
C THR A 312 -16.72 8.81 -3.15
N LEU A 313 -16.36 7.80 -3.96
CA LEU A 313 -15.43 7.98 -5.08
C LEU A 313 -15.98 8.93 -6.16
N GLY A 314 -17.28 8.86 -6.44
CA GLY A 314 -17.96 9.76 -7.40
C GLY A 314 -18.09 11.20 -6.90
N SER A 315 -18.11 11.41 -5.59
CA SER A 315 -18.17 12.73 -4.95
C SER A 315 -16.79 13.29 -4.55
N ALA A 316 -15.70 12.61 -4.92
CA ALA A 316 -14.36 13.03 -4.57
C ALA A 316 -14.00 14.36 -5.23
N SER A 317 -13.63 15.36 -4.42
CA SER A 317 -13.18 16.68 -4.88
C SER A 317 -11.66 16.85 -4.82
N VAL A 318 -10.98 16.00 -4.05
CA VAL A 318 -9.53 15.96 -3.91
C VAL A 318 -9.05 14.52 -3.96
N ILE A 319 -8.01 14.25 -4.76
CA ILE A 319 -7.28 12.98 -4.78
C ILE A 319 -5.89 13.25 -4.21
N CYS A 320 -5.62 12.67 -3.04
CA CYS A 320 -4.27 12.59 -2.49
C CYS A 320 -3.67 11.25 -2.90
N SER A 321 -2.70 11.27 -3.81
CA SER A 321 -2.04 10.08 -4.32
C SER A 321 -0.61 10.00 -3.79
N ASP A 322 -0.20 8.81 -3.39
CA ASP A 322 1.22 8.52 -3.20
C ASP A 322 1.94 8.64 -4.57
N LYS A 323 3.24 8.94 -4.54
CA LYS A 323 4.09 8.95 -5.73
C LYS A 323 4.51 7.53 -6.07
N THR A 324 5.26 6.89 -5.18
CA THR A 324 6.02 5.69 -5.51
C THR A 324 5.10 4.47 -5.58
N GLY A 325 5.18 3.70 -6.67
CA GLY A 325 4.34 2.53 -6.92
C GLY A 325 2.88 2.83 -7.29
N THR A 326 2.39 4.05 -7.05
CA THR A 326 1.05 4.51 -7.45
C THR A 326 1.09 5.31 -8.74
N LEU A 327 1.78 6.45 -8.77
CA LEU A 327 1.95 7.26 -9.98
C LEU A 327 3.13 6.79 -10.82
N THR A 328 4.14 6.20 -10.18
CA THR A 328 5.29 5.60 -10.83
C THR A 328 5.18 4.09 -10.88
N LYS A 329 5.99 3.46 -11.74
CA LYS A 329 6.03 1.99 -11.85
C LYS A 329 6.76 1.33 -10.69
N ASN A 330 7.57 2.09 -9.95
CA ASN A 330 8.55 1.57 -9.02
C ASN A 330 9.59 0.66 -9.72
N GLU A 331 10.01 1.07 -10.91
CA GLU A 331 10.90 0.29 -11.78
C GLU A 331 11.99 1.20 -12.32
N MET A 332 13.12 1.31 -11.60
CA MET A 332 14.23 2.17 -11.98
C MET A 332 14.70 1.89 -13.41
N THR A 333 14.61 2.90 -14.28
CA THR A 333 14.86 2.78 -15.71
C THR A 333 15.94 3.77 -16.15
N LEU A 334 16.94 3.29 -16.89
CA LEU A 334 17.93 4.15 -17.55
C LEU A 334 17.30 4.77 -18.81
N GLN A 335 17.21 6.09 -18.85
CA GLN A 335 16.60 6.84 -19.96
C GLN A 335 17.59 7.74 -20.70
N GLN A 336 18.70 8.11 -20.08
CA GLN A 336 19.65 9.06 -20.67
C GLN A 336 21.08 8.67 -20.32
N VAL A 337 21.98 8.78 -21.29
CA VAL A 337 23.43 8.68 -21.09
C VAL A 337 24.06 9.92 -21.69
N VAL A 338 24.92 10.59 -20.93
CA VAL A 338 25.69 11.75 -21.38
C VAL A 338 27.17 11.42 -21.36
N THR A 339 27.84 11.59 -22.50
CA THR A 339 29.24 11.25 -22.74
C THR A 339 30.02 12.47 -23.23
N ALA A 340 31.29 12.30 -23.59
CA ALA A 340 32.13 13.40 -24.11
C ALA A 340 31.62 13.95 -25.45
N SER A 341 31.02 13.08 -26.29
CA SER A 341 30.55 13.42 -27.63
C SER A 341 29.07 13.80 -27.71
N GLY A 342 28.30 13.67 -26.62
CA GLY A 342 26.94 14.17 -26.56
C GLY A 342 26.01 13.37 -25.64
N THR A 343 24.72 13.42 -25.95
CA THR A 343 23.65 12.76 -25.22
C THR A 343 22.98 11.70 -26.07
N THR A 344 22.65 10.56 -25.46
CA THR A 344 21.85 9.48 -26.04
C THR A 344 20.65 9.20 -25.13
N LEU A 345 19.45 9.17 -25.72
CA LEU A 345 18.19 8.87 -25.04
C LEU A 345 17.73 7.44 -25.36
N LEU A 346 17.22 6.76 -24.34
CA LEU A 346 16.73 5.39 -24.41
C LEU A 346 15.21 5.35 -24.21
N GLY A 347 14.53 4.62 -25.08
CA GLY A 347 13.10 4.34 -24.94
C GLY A 347 12.80 3.15 -24.03
N GLY A 348 11.51 2.88 -23.85
CA GLY A 348 11.03 1.81 -22.95
C GLY A 348 10.95 2.26 -21.50
N THR A 349 10.05 1.63 -20.74
CA THR A 349 9.85 1.90 -19.31
C THR A 349 9.74 0.58 -18.58
N GLY A 350 10.32 0.52 -17.38
CA GLY A 350 10.28 -0.68 -16.57
C GLY A 350 11.41 -1.67 -16.84
N TYR A 351 11.23 -2.91 -16.40
CA TYR A 351 12.23 -3.98 -16.53
C TYR A 351 12.15 -4.76 -17.84
N ASP A 352 11.19 -4.43 -18.72
CA ASP A 352 11.16 -5.01 -20.06
C ASP A 352 12.37 -4.48 -20.87
N PRO A 353 13.32 -5.35 -21.27
CA PRO A 353 14.48 -4.95 -22.07
C PRO A 353 14.12 -4.60 -23.51
N THR A 354 12.85 -4.68 -23.90
CA THR A 354 12.39 -4.23 -25.22
C THR A 354 12.41 -2.70 -25.29
N GLY A 355 13.20 -2.18 -26.22
CA GLY A 355 13.36 -0.74 -26.45
C GLY A 355 14.46 -0.47 -27.46
N THR A 356 14.56 0.78 -27.88
CA THR A 356 15.64 1.24 -28.77
C THR A 356 16.18 2.57 -28.27
N VAL A 357 17.38 2.93 -28.72
CA VAL A 357 17.84 4.32 -28.72
C VAL A 357 16.80 5.17 -29.46
N THR A 358 16.22 6.17 -28.79
CA THR A 358 15.16 7.04 -29.33
C THR A 358 15.74 8.28 -29.99
N ASP A 359 16.82 8.82 -29.43
CA ASP A 359 17.53 9.97 -29.96
C ASP A 359 19.00 9.93 -29.57
N THR A 360 19.88 10.48 -30.40
CA THR A 360 21.31 10.61 -30.10
C THR A 360 21.90 11.82 -30.79
N THR A 361 22.84 12.48 -30.12
CA THR A 361 23.54 13.65 -30.68
C THR A 361 24.38 13.28 -31.91
N SER A 362 24.99 12.11 -31.89
CA SER A 362 25.79 11.56 -33.00
C SER A 362 25.95 10.04 -32.86
N ASP A 363 26.43 9.38 -33.91
CA ASP A 363 26.80 7.95 -33.85
C ASP A 363 27.94 7.72 -32.85
N VAL A 364 28.89 8.64 -32.76
CA VAL A 364 29.98 8.59 -31.77
C VAL A 364 29.44 8.63 -30.34
N ALA A 365 28.47 9.52 -30.06
CA ALA A 365 27.82 9.58 -28.75
C ALA A 365 27.05 8.29 -28.42
N ARG A 366 26.42 7.67 -29.43
CA ARG A 366 25.74 6.38 -29.27
C ARG A 366 26.71 5.26 -28.91
N ASP A 367 27.87 5.21 -29.56
CA ASP A 367 28.89 4.18 -29.30
C ASP A 367 29.55 4.37 -27.94
N GLU A 368 29.86 5.60 -27.54
CA GLU A 368 30.32 5.93 -26.19
C GLU A 368 29.27 5.55 -25.13
N ALA A 369 28.00 5.87 -25.37
CA ALA A 369 26.90 5.54 -24.46
C ALA A 369 26.73 4.03 -24.31
N CYS A 370 26.86 3.28 -25.41
CA CYS A 370 26.88 1.82 -25.41
C CYS A 370 28.02 1.29 -24.52
N GLN A 371 29.23 1.86 -24.64
CA GLN A 371 30.38 1.50 -23.79
C GLN A 371 30.15 1.80 -22.32
N ALA A 372 29.55 2.94 -21.99
CA ALA A 372 29.20 3.30 -20.61
C ALA A 372 28.15 2.32 -20.04
N VAL A 373 27.11 1.98 -20.81
CA VAL A 373 26.07 1.04 -20.37
C VAL A 373 26.64 -0.38 -20.19
N MET A 374 27.48 -0.84 -21.13
CA MET A 374 28.20 -2.11 -21.00
C MET A 374 29.06 -2.15 -19.72
N ALA A 375 29.84 -1.10 -19.46
CA ALA A 375 30.67 -1.01 -18.27
C ALA A 375 29.84 -1.09 -16.97
N GLY A 376 28.71 -0.38 -16.91
CA GLY A 376 27.78 -0.45 -15.77
C GLY A 376 27.03 -1.78 -15.65
N ALA A 377 26.87 -2.52 -16.76
CA ALA A 377 26.32 -3.87 -16.79
C ALA A 377 27.33 -4.95 -16.36
N VAL A 378 28.63 -4.74 -16.55
CA VAL A 378 29.70 -5.64 -16.06
C VAL A 378 29.96 -5.40 -14.57
N ALA A 379 30.06 -4.13 -14.15
CA ALA A 379 30.14 -3.77 -12.75
C ALA A 379 28.75 -3.87 -12.10
N ASN A 380 28.17 -5.08 -12.05
CA ASN A 380 26.76 -5.29 -11.71
C ASN A 380 26.49 -6.62 -11.01
N ASN A 381 25.66 -6.60 -9.96
CA ASN A 381 25.24 -7.78 -9.21
C ASN A 381 23.75 -8.11 -9.36
N ALA A 382 22.99 -7.26 -10.06
CA ALA A 382 21.60 -7.56 -10.35
C ALA A 382 21.49 -8.69 -11.39
N GLN A 383 20.34 -9.36 -11.36
CA GLN A 383 19.93 -10.33 -12.36
C GLN A 383 18.60 -9.87 -12.95
N LEU A 384 18.38 -10.19 -14.21
CA LEU A 384 17.17 -9.89 -14.95
C LEU A 384 16.64 -11.21 -15.48
N ASP A 385 15.55 -11.68 -14.88
CA ASP A 385 14.95 -12.96 -15.17
C ASP A 385 13.57 -12.78 -15.80
N ARG A 386 13.15 -13.78 -16.56
CA ARG A 386 11.81 -13.82 -17.15
C ARG A 386 10.97 -14.84 -16.40
N ALA A 387 9.93 -14.36 -15.71
CA ALA A 387 9.00 -15.18 -14.98
C ALA A 387 8.19 -16.12 -15.91
N GLU A 388 7.58 -17.15 -15.33
CA GLU A 388 6.80 -18.15 -16.08
C GLU A 388 5.60 -17.55 -16.84
N ASP A 389 5.05 -16.44 -16.33
CA ASP A 389 3.95 -15.71 -16.96
C ASP A 389 4.42 -14.77 -18.11
N GLY A 390 5.73 -14.72 -18.35
CA GLY A 390 6.36 -13.95 -19.39
C GLY A 390 6.78 -12.54 -18.99
N THR A 391 6.52 -12.11 -17.75
CA THR A 391 6.97 -10.81 -17.21
C THR A 391 8.47 -10.82 -16.88
N TRP A 392 9.08 -9.64 -16.85
CA TRP A 392 10.48 -9.47 -16.49
C TRP A 392 10.60 -9.02 -15.04
N GLU A 393 11.38 -9.75 -14.27
CA GLU A 393 11.64 -9.49 -12.86
C GLU A 393 13.14 -9.29 -12.64
N ILE A 394 13.47 -8.50 -11.63
CA ILE A 394 14.86 -8.28 -11.24
C ILE A 394 15.12 -8.92 -9.88
N VAL A 395 16.34 -9.42 -9.71
CA VAL A 395 16.88 -9.82 -8.41
C VAL A 395 18.09 -8.94 -8.12
N GLY A 396 18.10 -8.31 -6.95
CA GLY A 396 19.14 -7.36 -6.55
C GLY A 396 18.71 -5.90 -6.66
N ASP A 397 19.67 -5.01 -6.81
CA ASP A 397 19.42 -3.57 -6.73
C ASP A 397 18.79 -3.00 -8.02
N PRO A 398 17.68 -2.22 -7.93
CA PRO A 398 17.00 -1.64 -9.11
C PRO A 398 17.86 -0.70 -9.94
N THR A 399 18.76 0.06 -9.30
CA THR A 399 19.67 0.98 -9.97
C THR A 399 20.68 0.20 -10.81
N GLU A 400 21.16 -0.93 -10.30
CA GLU A 400 22.00 -1.85 -11.05
C GLU A 400 21.24 -2.52 -12.19
N ALA A 401 20.05 -3.04 -11.94
CA ALA A 401 19.25 -3.73 -12.95
C ALA A 401 18.93 -2.82 -14.16
N ALA A 402 18.80 -1.51 -13.95
CA ALA A 402 18.56 -0.53 -15.01
C ALA A 402 19.60 -0.58 -16.16
N PHE A 403 20.86 -0.92 -15.86
CA PHE A 403 21.90 -1.10 -16.88
C PHE A 403 21.70 -2.38 -17.70
N LEU A 404 21.29 -3.48 -17.05
CA LEU A 404 21.02 -4.75 -17.73
C LEU A 404 19.83 -4.63 -18.68
N VAL A 405 18.80 -3.88 -18.27
CA VAL A 405 17.62 -3.60 -19.09
C VAL A 405 17.95 -2.64 -20.24
N ALA A 406 18.90 -1.72 -20.06
CA ALA A 406 19.30 -0.76 -21.09
C ALA A 406 20.17 -1.37 -22.19
N LEU A 407 20.97 -2.40 -21.86
CA LEU A 407 21.95 -3.01 -22.74
C LEU A 407 21.36 -3.50 -24.09
N PRO A 408 20.22 -4.24 -24.13
CA PRO A 408 19.65 -4.72 -25.39
C PRO A 408 19.09 -3.60 -26.28
N LYS A 409 18.85 -2.40 -25.73
CA LYS A 409 18.34 -1.23 -26.47
C LYS A 409 19.34 -0.68 -27.48
N PHE A 410 20.63 -1.02 -27.32
CA PHE A 410 21.67 -0.71 -28.30
C PHE A 410 21.78 -1.75 -29.42
N GLY A 411 21.19 -2.94 -29.25
CA GLY A 411 21.16 -4.05 -30.21
C GLY A 411 21.26 -5.41 -29.49
N ALA A 412 20.62 -6.45 -30.05
CA ALA A 412 20.61 -7.80 -29.46
C ALA A 412 22.02 -8.40 -29.31
N ASP A 413 22.88 -8.20 -30.32
CA ASP A 413 24.27 -8.69 -30.30
C ASP A 413 25.10 -8.10 -29.16
N VAL A 414 24.80 -6.86 -28.73
CA VAL A 414 25.49 -6.20 -27.63
C VAL A 414 25.16 -6.90 -26.30
N ALA A 415 23.89 -7.27 -26.11
CA ALA A 415 23.45 -7.95 -24.89
C ALA A 415 24.03 -9.37 -24.77
N GLU A 416 24.09 -10.11 -25.88
CA GLU A 416 24.60 -11.48 -25.91
C GLU A 416 26.14 -11.54 -25.80
N ASN A 417 26.86 -10.53 -26.28
CA ASN A 417 28.32 -10.54 -26.37
C ASN A 417 29.00 -9.51 -25.46
N THR A 418 28.38 -9.08 -24.36
CA THR A 418 29.00 -8.13 -23.43
C THR A 418 30.26 -8.74 -22.79
N PRO A 419 31.47 -8.30 -23.18
CA PRO A 419 32.70 -8.94 -22.72
C PRO A 419 32.91 -8.70 -21.22
N GLY A 420 33.36 -9.73 -20.50
CA GLY A 420 33.76 -9.60 -19.09
C GLY A 420 32.69 -9.88 -18.04
N ARG A 421 31.41 -10.09 -18.42
CA ARG A 421 30.34 -10.43 -17.45
C ARG A 421 30.55 -11.80 -16.79
N ASP A 422 31.01 -12.79 -17.57
CA ASP A 422 31.31 -14.15 -17.09
C ASP A 422 32.78 -14.35 -16.70
N GLU A 423 33.62 -13.33 -16.90
CA GLU A 423 35.08 -13.38 -16.69
C GLU A 423 35.54 -12.49 -15.52
N ARG A 424 34.65 -12.26 -14.55
CA ARG A 424 34.93 -11.46 -13.36
C ARG A 424 35.97 -12.18 -12.49
N VAL A 425 37.12 -11.53 -12.29
CA VAL A 425 38.26 -12.05 -11.51
C VAL A 425 38.16 -11.60 -10.06
N SER A 426 37.82 -10.33 -9.82
CA SER A 426 37.64 -9.76 -8.49
C SER A 426 36.60 -8.65 -8.49
N GLU A 427 36.09 -8.32 -7.31
CA GLU A 427 35.09 -7.29 -7.11
C GLU A 427 35.39 -6.51 -5.83
N ASN A 428 35.21 -5.19 -5.92
CA ASN A 428 35.09 -4.31 -4.77
C ASN A 428 33.62 -3.86 -4.69
N PRO A 429 32.79 -4.47 -3.82
CA PRO A 429 31.35 -4.26 -3.81
C PRO A 429 30.97 -2.83 -3.43
N PHE A 430 29.74 -2.45 -3.77
CA PHE A 430 29.20 -1.15 -3.36
C PHE A 430 29.15 -1.05 -1.84
N SER A 431 29.52 0.12 -1.31
CA SER A 431 29.27 0.47 0.09
C SER A 431 28.92 1.95 0.18
N SER A 432 28.13 2.34 1.18
CA SER A 432 27.77 3.75 1.39
C SER A 432 28.97 4.65 1.70
N GLU A 433 30.05 4.09 2.24
CA GLU A 433 31.30 4.81 2.50
C GLU A 433 32.03 5.15 1.19
N ARG A 434 32.14 4.18 0.27
CA ARG A 434 32.83 4.36 -1.02
C ARG A 434 31.93 4.98 -2.10
N LYS A 435 30.61 4.83 -1.99
CA LYS A 435 29.58 5.27 -2.95
C LYS A 435 29.79 4.80 -4.39
N MET A 436 30.56 3.73 -4.58
CA MET A 436 30.85 3.12 -5.87
C MET A 436 31.13 1.63 -5.71
N MET A 437 31.02 0.91 -6.82
CA MET A 437 31.52 -0.46 -6.95
C MET A 437 32.46 -0.57 -8.14
N SER A 438 33.33 -1.56 -8.10
CA SER A 438 34.14 -1.93 -9.25
C SER A 438 34.29 -3.44 -9.40
N VAL A 439 34.48 -3.86 -10.63
CA VAL A 439 34.68 -5.26 -11.01
C VAL A 439 35.88 -5.32 -11.94
N THR A 440 36.82 -6.20 -11.62
CA THR A 440 38.00 -6.47 -12.41
C THR A 440 37.80 -7.75 -13.20
N THR A 441 38.03 -7.69 -14.51
CA THR A 441 38.02 -8.82 -15.45
C THR A 441 39.45 -9.16 -15.86
N ALA A 442 39.61 -10.12 -16.77
CA ALA A 442 40.92 -10.51 -17.29
C ALA A 442 41.68 -9.36 -17.98
N ASP A 443 40.95 -8.38 -18.53
CA ASP A 443 41.54 -7.32 -19.36
C ASP A 443 41.27 -5.91 -18.86
N ARG A 444 40.28 -5.70 -17.98
CA ARG A 444 39.83 -4.35 -17.59
C ARG A 444 39.27 -4.31 -16.17
N LEU A 445 39.31 -3.12 -15.57
CA LEU A 445 38.48 -2.77 -14.42
C LEU A 445 37.32 -1.88 -14.88
N TYR A 446 36.11 -2.20 -14.43
CA TYR A 446 34.90 -1.42 -14.67
C TYR A 446 34.39 -0.87 -13.34
N ALA A 447 33.97 0.38 -13.31
CA ALA A 447 33.47 1.02 -12.10
C ALA A 447 32.18 1.82 -12.39
N LYS A 448 31.24 1.78 -11.44
CA LYS A 448 30.05 2.63 -11.44
C LYS A 448 29.77 3.14 -10.02
N GLY A 449 29.26 4.36 -9.92
CA GLY A 449 28.99 4.96 -8.62
C GLY A 449 28.56 6.41 -8.68
N ALA A 450 28.64 7.09 -7.54
CA ALA A 450 28.38 8.52 -7.43
C ALA A 450 29.32 9.30 -8.38
N PRO A 451 28.80 10.13 -9.30
CA PRO A 451 29.61 10.77 -10.33
C PRO A 451 30.75 11.65 -9.79
N ASP A 452 30.50 12.35 -8.69
CA ASP A 452 31.47 13.21 -7.99
C ASP A 452 32.67 12.40 -7.47
N ILE A 453 32.41 11.27 -6.79
CA ILE A 453 33.45 10.37 -6.30
C ILE A 453 34.22 9.73 -7.46
N LEU A 454 33.52 9.26 -8.49
CA LEU A 454 34.16 8.59 -9.62
C LEU A 454 35.07 9.53 -10.41
N LEU A 455 34.64 10.79 -10.57
CA LEU A 455 35.43 11.80 -11.27
C LEU A 455 36.78 11.99 -10.59
N GLU A 456 36.85 12.09 -9.26
CA GLU A 456 38.12 12.25 -8.51
C GLU A 456 39.14 11.14 -8.82
N LEU A 457 38.68 9.93 -9.14
CA LEU A 457 39.52 8.78 -9.47
C LEU A 457 39.90 8.68 -10.96
N CYS A 458 39.25 9.48 -11.82
CA CYS A 458 39.51 9.49 -13.25
C CYS A 458 40.64 10.46 -13.61
N THR A 459 41.52 10.08 -14.53
CA THR A 459 42.56 10.97 -15.12
C THR A 459 42.32 11.27 -16.59
N THR A 460 41.49 10.46 -17.26
CA THR A 460 41.11 10.61 -18.66
C THR A 460 39.59 10.51 -18.85
N GLU A 461 39.08 10.98 -19.98
CA GLU A 461 37.71 10.79 -20.46
C GLU A 461 37.76 10.11 -21.82
N LEU A 462 36.81 9.20 -22.09
CA LEU A 462 36.68 8.59 -23.41
C LEU A 462 36.01 9.58 -24.36
N ARG A 463 36.69 9.89 -25.47
CA ARG A 463 36.12 10.63 -26.61
C ARG A 463 36.36 9.84 -27.90
N GLY A 464 35.28 9.34 -28.48
CA GLY A 464 35.26 8.33 -29.52
C GLY A 464 35.89 7.04 -29.02
N GLU A 465 37.05 6.71 -29.58
CA GLU A 465 37.84 5.54 -29.17
C GLU A 465 39.08 5.91 -28.33
N ALA A 466 39.40 7.21 -28.20
CA ALA A 466 40.60 7.69 -27.55
C ALA A 466 40.33 8.12 -26.10
N ALA A 467 41.25 7.77 -25.20
CA ALA A 467 41.29 8.33 -23.86
C ALA A 467 42.04 9.68 -23.89
N GLU A 468 41.32 10.78 -23.66
CA GLU A 468 41.87 12.13 -23.60
C GLU A 468 42.05 12.57 -22.14
N PRO A 469 43.04 13.43 -21.81
CA PRO A 469 43.21 13.95 -20.45
C PRO A 469 41.94 14.66 -19.94
N LEU A 470 41.48 14.31 -18.74
CA LEU A 470 40.33 14.91 -18.10
C LEU A 470 40.74 16.23 -17.41
N THR A 471 40.61 17.35 -18.13
CA THR A 471 40.97 18.68 -17.62
C THR A 471 39.98 19.21 -16.58
N ASP A 472 40.39 20.20 -15.79
CA ASP A 472 39.52 20.82 -14.78
C ASP A 472 38.30 21.50 -15.39
N GLU A 473 38.45 22.13 -16.56
CA GLU A 473 37.30 22.70 -17.30
C GLU A 473 36.32 21.61 -17.69
N ARG A 474 36.83 20.44 -18.09
CA ARG A 474 35.96 19.33 -18.48
C ARG A 474 35.25 18.71 -17.28
N ARG A 475 35.93 18.55 -16.14
CA ARG A 475 35.29 18.14 -14.87
C ARG A 475 34.16 19.07 -14.48
N ALA A 476 34.37 20.38 -14.57
CA ALA A 476 33.35 21.38 -14.27
C ALA A 476 32.13 21.25 -15.20
N SER A 477 32.35 21.02 -16.50
CA SER A 477 31.28 20.79 -17.46
C SER A 477 30.48 19.49 -17.20
N ILE A 478 31.14 18.42 -16.77
CA ILE A 478 30.46 17.17 -16.37
C ILE A 478 29.64 17.41 -15.10
N GLN A 479 30.15 18.16 -14.12
CA GLN A 479 29.43 18.50 -12.90
C GLN A 479 28.17 19.35 -13.17
N GLU A 480 28.24 20.28 -14.12
CA GLU A 480 27.08 21.05 -14.57
C GLU A 480 26.03 20.13 -15.23
N THR A 481 26.49 19.16 -16.03
CA THR A 481 25.61 18.14 -16.64
C THR A 481 24.90 17.32 -15.57
N ILE A 482 25.63 16.84 -14.56
CA ILE A 482 25.07 16.09 -13.42
C ILE A 482 23.99 16.92 -12.72
N THR A 483 24.28 18.19 -12.44
CA THR A 483 23.34 19.12 -11.80
C THR A 483 22.09 19.33 -12.66
N GLY A 484 22.25 19.48 -13.98
CA GLY A 484 21.14 19.62 -14.92
C GLY A 484 20.26 18.37 -15.04
N LEU A 485 20.85 17.17 -14.97
CA LEU A 485 20.10 15.91 -14.94
C LEU A 485 19.33 15.75 -13.62
N SER A 486 19.96 16.04 -12.49
CA SER A 486 19.30 15.99 -11.18
C SER A 486 18.14 16.97 -11.07
N ALA A 487 18.27 18.17 -11.65
CA ALA A 487 17.17 19.14 -11.71
C ALA A 487 15.95 18.66 -12.55
N GLN A 488 16.15 17.69 -13.44
CA GLN A 488 15.09 17.04 -14.21
C GLN A 488 14.50 15.82 -13.49
N GLY A 489 14.99 15.48 -12.30
CA GLY A 489 14.53 14.34 -11.50
C GLY A 489 15.27 13.03 -11.77
N PHE A 490 16.38 13.06 -12.52
CA PHE A 490 17.22 11.88 -12.69
C PHE A 490 18.12 11.66 -11.47
N ARG A 491 18.21 10.41 -11.04
CA ARG A 491 19.36 9.92 -10.27
C ARG A 491 20.50 9.67 -11.25
N THR A 492 21.69 10.17 -10.93
CA THR A 492 22.86 10.14 -11.82
C THR A 492 23.93 9.19 -11.31
N LEU A 493 24.54 8.45 -12.22
CA LEU A 493 25.66 7.53 -11.94
C LEU A 493 26.80 7.79 -12.91
N GLY A 494 28.00 7.96 -12.37
CA GLY A 494 29.21 7.97 -13.17
C GLY A 494 29.56 6.54 -13.55
N VAL A 495 30.11 6.37 -14.75
CA VAL A 495 30.69 5.10 -15.19
C VAL A 495 32.11 5.35 -15.70
N ALA A 496 33.03 4.49 -15.30
CA ALA A 496 34.42 4.56 -15.70
C ALA A 496 35.00 3.17 -15.96
N ARG A 497 36.14 3.13 -16.65
CA ARG A 497 36.92 1.91 -16.84
C ARG A 497 38.41 2.17 -16.71
N ARG A 498 39.19 1.11 -16.56
CA ARG A 498 40.65 1.13 -16.75
C ARG A 498 41.05 -0.11 -17.53
N ASP A 499 41.96 0.07 -18.49
CA ASP A 499 42.55 -1.06 -19.18
C ASP A 499 43.62 -1.74 -18.28
N GLY A 500 43.61 -3.07 -18.25
CA GLY A 500 44.42 -3.91 -17.37
C GLY A 500 43.60 -4.64 -16.30
N ASN A 501 44.17 -5.72 -15.79
CA ASN A 501 43.55 -6.60 -14.77
C ASN A 501 43.90 -6.21 -13.32
N ASP A 502 44.42 -5.02 -13.12
CA ASP A 502 44.79 -4.53 -11.81
C ASP A 502 43.51 -4.05 -11.08
N PRO A 503 43.26 -4.49 -9.82
CA PRO A 503 42.09 -4.08 -9.06
C PRO A 503 42.18 -2.66 -8.49
N ALA A 504 43.28 -1.93 -8.70
CA ALA A 504 43.42 -0.56 -8.22
C ALA A 504 42.39 0.42 -8.86
N GLU A 505 41.75 1.21 -8.01
CA GLU A 505 40.68 2.15 -8.37
C GLU A 505 41.22 3.57 -8.56
N GLU A 506 42.29 3.69 -9.34
CA GLU A 506 42.96 4.96 -9.62
C GLU A 506 43.31 5.06 -11.11
N ASN A 507 43.49 6.29 -11.60
CA ASN A 507 43.80 6.56 -13.02
C ASN A 507 42.76 5.98 -13.99
N LEU A 508 41.48 6.11 -13.63
CA LEU A 508 40.38 5.61 -14.44
C LEU A 508 40.12 6.52 -15.66
N THR A 509 39.50 5.95 -16.70
CA THR A 509 38.93 6.66 -17.85
C THR A 509 37.43 6.81 -17.65
N PHE A 510 36.94 8.04 -17.54
CA PHE A 510 35.53 8.35 -17.43
C PHE A 510 34.81 8.07 -18.75
N LEU A 511 33.70 7.33 -18.70
CA LEU A 511 32.92 6.96 -19.90
C LEU A 511 31.68 7.82 -20.08
N GLY A 512 31.06 8.26 -18.98
CA GLY A 512 29.87 9.10 -19.04
C GLY A 512 29.03 9.06 -17.77
N VAL A 513 27.92 9.77 -17.81
CA VAL A 513 26.90 9.84 -16.76
C VAL A 513 25.63 9.15 -17.26
N ALA A 514 25.18 8.14 -16.53
CA ALA A 514 23.88 7.51 -16.73
C ALA A 514 22.82 8.21 -15.86
N GLY A 515 21.76 8.71 -16.50
CA GLY A 515 20.54 9.22 -15.87
C GLY A 515 19.48 8.12 -15.79
N ILE A 516 19.18 7.72 -14.56
CA ILE A 516 18.12 6.75 -14.24
C ILE A 516 16.99 7.45 -13.49
N MET A 517 15.76 7.00 -13.70
CA MET A 517 14.60 7.48 -12.94
C MET A 517 13.56 6.37 -12.79
N ASP A 518 12.71 6.47 -11.77
CA ASP A 518 11.50 5.68 -11.69
C ASP A 518 10.41 6.33 -12.58
N PRO A 519 10.06 5.74 -13.72
CA PRO A 519 9.18 6.37 -14.69
C PRO A 519 7.73 6.43 -14.17
N PRO A 520 6.98 7.50 -14.51
CA PRO A 520 5.55 7.51 -14.29
C PRO A 520 4.87 6.38 -15.07
N ARG A 521 3.77 5.85 -14.55
CA ARG A 521 2.89 4.93 -15.29
C ARG A 521 2.35 5.64 -16.53
N SER A 522 2.19 4.91 -17.63
CA SER A 522 1.66 5.44 -18.89
C SER A 522 0.31 6.14 -18.71
N GLU A 523 -0.54 5.55 -17.88
CA GLU A 523 -1.89 6.00 -17.57
C GLU A 523 -1.95 7.15 -16.56
N ALA A 524 -0.87 7.41 -15.79
CA ALA A 524 -0.88 8.40 -14.72
C ALA A 524 -1.14 9.81 -15.27
N ARG A 525 -0.52 10.15 -16.41
CA ARG A 525 -0.70 11.45 -17.07
C ARG A 525 -2.16 11.68 -17.48
N ASP A 526 -2.75 10.68 -18.15
CA ASP A 526 -4.10 10.77 -18.66
C ASP A 526 -5.13 10.77 -17.52
N ALA A 527 -4.88 9.99 -16.47
CA ALA A 527 -5.71 9.95 -15.27
C ALA A 527 -5.70 11.30 -14.52
N ILE A 528 -4.54 11.92 -14.34
CA ILE A 528 -4.43 13.26 -13.73
C ILE A 528 -5.14 14.30 -14.60
N ALA A 529 -4.97 14.24 -15.92
CA ALA A 529 -5.64 15.16 -16.85
C ALA A 529 -7.17 15.01 -16.84
N GLU A 530 -7.69 13.78 -16.73
CA GLU A 530 -9.11 13.52 -16.56
C GLU A 530 -9.62 14.04 -15.21
N ALA A 531 -8.87 13.82 -14.12
CA ALA A 531 -9.22 14.35 -12.80
C ALA A 531 -9.33 15.88 -12.81
N HIS A 532 -8.36 16.58 -13.43
CA HIS A 532 -8.41 18.04 -13.58
C HIS A 532 -9.60 18.50 -14.43
N ARG A 533 -9.91 17.79 -15.52
CA ARG A 533 -11.10 18.07 -16.36
C ARG A 533 -12.41 17.90 -15.59
N ALA A 534 -12.47 16.96 -14.66
CA ALA A 534 -13.59 16.75 -13.76
C ALA A 534 -13.65 17.77 -12.59
N GLY A 535 -12.68 18.70 -12.50
CA GLY A 535 -12.60 19.68 -11.41
C GLY A 535 -12.05 19.11 -10.10
N ILE A 536 -11.42 17.93 -10.14
CA ILE A 536 -10.84 17.26 -8.98
C ILE A 536 -9.41 17.76 -8.76
N ARG A 537 -9.10 18.22 -7.56
CA ARG A 537 -7.75 18.65 -7.18
C ARG A 537 -6.88 17.42 -6.92
N THR A 538 -5.74 17.29 -7.60
CA THR A 538 -4.77 16.23 -7.32
C THR A 538 -3.63 16.74 -6.45
N ILE A 539 -3.25 16.01 -5.41
CA ILE A 539 -2.13 16.29 -4.52
C ILE A 539 -1.24 15.06 -4.48
N MET A 540 0.05 15.24 -4.75
CA MET A 540 1.05 14.19 -4.55
C MET A 540 1.54 14.24 -3.11
N ILE A 541 1.57 13.10 -2.45
CA ILE A 541 2.18 12.89 -1.14
C ILE A 541 3.33 11.92 -1.34
N THR A 542 4.52 12.25 -0.87
CA THR A 542 5.73 11.42 -0.98
C THR A 542 6.57 11.65 0.28
N GLY A 543 7.39 10.65 0.63
CA GLY A 543 8.36 10.72 1.73
C GLY A 543 9.38 11.83 1.57
#